data_AF-A0A352XRY5-F1
#
_entry.id   AF-A0A352XRY5-F1
#
_cell.length_a   1.000
_cell.length_b   1.000
_cell.length_c   1.000
_cell.angle_alpha   90.00
_cell.angle_beta   90.00
_cell.angle_gamma   90.00
#
_symmetry.space_group_name_H-M   'P 1'
#
loop_
_entity.id
_entity.type
_entity.pdbx_description
1 polymer ?
#
loop_
_entity_poly.entity_id
_entity_poly.type
_entity_poly.pdbx_seq_one_letter_code
_entity_poly.pdbx_strand_id
1 'polypeptide(L)' 'MVIGNQATKPSLSLFQTGYTLSSVIANQFGEATPGQFLSAVIEAGLIVFIITLITNFLARLLISSLERKGTKGAR' A
#
# COMPACT_ATOMS: atom_id res chain seq x y z
N MET A 1 18.89 -0.01 11.76
CA MET A 1 17.56 -0.63 11.93
C MET A 1 16.67 0.34 12.69
N VAL A 2 15.57 0.78 12.07
CA VAL A 2 14.65 1.79 12.63
C VAL A 2 13.63 1.10 13.55
N ILE A 3 13.22 1.78 14.62
CA ILE A 3 12.18 1.33 15.56
C ILE A 3 10.88 1.12 14.76
N GLY A 4 10.34 -0.11 14.79
CA GLY A 4 9.17 -0.51 13.98
C GLY A 4 9.41 -1.67 13.01
N ASN A 5 10.66 -2.12 12.83
CA ASN A 5 11.01 -3.33 12.06
C ASN A 5 10.83 -4.62 12.89
N GLN A 6 9.68 -4.78 13.56
CA GLN A 6 9.36 -6.03 14.26
C GLN A 6 8.71 -6.98 13.24
N ALA A 7 9.47 -7.98 12.77
CA ALA A 7 8.95 -9.11 11.99
C ALA A 7 8.14 -10.07 12.90
N THR A 8 7.26 -9.52 13.73
CA THR A 8 6.30 -10.27 14.53
C THR A 8 5.22 -10.84 13.62
N LYS A 9 4.73 -12.04 13.97
CA LYS A 9 3.63 -12.68 13.24
C LYS A 9 2.44 -11.73 13.15
N PRO A 10 1.70 -11.70 12.03
CA PRO A 10 0.46 -10.92 11.93
C PRO A 10 -0.46 -11.28 13.10
N SER A 11 -0.70 -10.31 13.97
CA SER A 11 -1.61 -10.41 15.10
C SER A 11 -2.86 -9.60 14.80
N LEU A 12 -4.03 -10.08 15.26
CA LEU A 12 -5.28 -9.33 15.16
C LEU A 12 -5.34 -8.13 16.14
N SER A 13 -4.30 -7.94 16.94
CA SER A 13 -4.22 -6.83 17.90
C SER A 13 -3.96 -5.50 17.19
N LEU A 14 -4.91 -4.57 17.33
CA LEU A 14 -4.84 -3.21 16.79
C LEU A 14 -3.73 -2.33 17.40
N PHE A 15 -3.13 -2.78 18.51
CA PHE A 15 -2.09 -2.04 19.23
C PHE A 15 -0.67 -2.56 18.96
N GLN A 16 -0.52 -3.55 18.08
CA GLN A 16 0.83 -4.00 17.70
C GLN A 16 1.46 -3.08 16.68
N THR A 17 2.77 -2.89 16.82
CA THR A 17 3.58 -2.18 15.85
C THR A 17 3.56 -2.95 14.52
N GLY A 18 3.02 -2.32 13.49
CA GLY A 18 2.91 -2.93 12.16
C GLY A 18 4.22 -2.88 11.39
N TYR A 19 4.41 -3.85 10.49
CA TYR A 19 5.45 -3.83 9.48
C TYR A 19 4.80 -3.75 8.08
N THR A 20 4.74 -2.54 7.53
CA THR A 20 4.03 -2.29 6.26
C THR A 20 4.83 -2.77 5.05
N LEU A 21 4.14 -3.10 3.94
CA LEU A 21 4.80 -3.46 2.68
C LEU A 21 5.78 -2.37 2.20
N SER A 22 5.42 -1.09 2.35
CA SER A 22 6.31 0.02 1.99
C SER A 22 7.56 0.06 2.86
N SER A 23 7.44 -0.19 4.18
CA SER A 23 8.61 -0.26 5.06
C SER A 23 9.49 -1.47 4.77
N VAL A 24 8.91 -2.60 4.36
CA VAL A 24 9.68 -3.80 3.97
C VAL A 24 10.53 -3.51 2.73
N ILE A 25 9.91 -2.92 1.71
CA ILE A 25 10.59 -2.55 0.46
C ILE A 25 11.70 -1.55 0.74
N ALA A 26 11.44 -0.51 1.53
CA ALA A 26 12.43 0.51 1.88
C ALA A 26 13.62 -0.07 2.65
N ASN A 27 13.38 -0.99 3.60
CA ASN A 27 14.44 -1.64 4.36
C ASN A 27 15.33 -2.50 3.45
N GLN A 28 14.73 -3.28 2.53
CA GLN A 28 15.51 -4.14 1.65
C GLN A 28 16.11 -3.41 0.45
N PHE A 29 15.61 -2.22 0.10
CA PHE A 29 16.17 -1.43 -1.00
C PHE A 29 17.61 -1.00 -0.74
N GLY A 30 17.94 -0.61 0.49
CA GLY A 30 19.31 -0.24 0.87
C GLY A 30 20.26 -1.44 0.92
N GLU A 31 19.72 -2.65 1.05
CA GLU A 31 20.48 -3.92 1.08
C GLU A 31 20.50 -4.61 -0.31
N ALA A 32 19.78 -4.07 -1.29
CA ALA A 32 19.61 -4.69 -2.60
C ALA A 32 20.85 -4.51 -3.48
N THR A 33 21.54 -5.62 -3.76
CA THR A 33 22.66 -5.62 -4.70
C THR A 33 22.18 -5.60 -6.16
N PRO A 34 22.97 -5.01 -7.08
CA PRO A 34 22.62 -4.98 -8.50
C PRO A 34 22.38 -6.38 -9.07
N GLY A 35 21.36 -6.52 -9.91
CA GLY A 35 20.93 -7.79 -10.50
C GLY A 35 19.51 -8.16 -10.06
N GLN A 36 19.26 -9.47 -9.91
CA GLN A 36 17.92 -10.00 -9.68
C GLN A 36 17.27 -9.45 -8.39
N PHE A 37 18.05 -9.21 -7.33
CA PHE A 37 17.49 -8.75 -6.06
C PHE A 37 16.96 -7.32 -6.17
N LEU A 38 17.74 -6.38 -6.71
CA LEU A 38 17.29 -5.02 -6.97
C LEU A 38 16.07 -4.99 -7.90
N SER A 39 16.08 -5.80 -8.97
CA SER A 39 14.93 -5.91 -9.88
C SER A 39 13.66 -6.38 -9.16
N ALA A 40 13.75 -7.38 -8.29
CA ALA A 40 12.61 -7.88 -7.53
C ALA A 40 12.06 -6.85 -6.53
N VAL A 41 12.94 -6.10 -5.85
CA VAL A 41 12.50 -5.05 -4.91
C VAL A 41 11.81 -3.90 -5.65
N ILE A 42 12.31 -3.52 -6.83
CA ILE A 42 11.66 -2.51 -7.69
C ILE A 42 10.29 -3.00 -8.18
N GLU A 43 10.19 -4.26 -8.63
CA GLU A 43 8.92 -4.86 -9.05
C GLU A 43 7.90 -4.89 -7.91
N ALA A 44 8.32 -5.25 -6.70
CA ALA A 44 7.46 -5.21 -5.51
C ALA A 44 6.96 -3.79 -5.23
N GLY A 45 7.80 -2.77 -5.39
CA GLY A 45 7.41 -1.36 -5.32
C GLY A 45 6.35 -0.98 -6.35
N LEU A 46 6.50 -1.45 -7.59
CA LEU A 46 5.53 -1.22 -8.66
C LEU A 46 4.17 -1.86 -8.34
N ILE A 47 4.15 -3.07 -7.78
CA ILE A 47 2.91 -3.74 -7.38
C ILE A 47 2.17 -2.92 -6.31
N VAL A 48 2.87 -2.46 -5.27
CA VAL A 48 2.27 -1.62 -4.22
C VAL A 48 1.73 -0.31 -4.80
N PHE A 49 2.44 0.28 -5.76
CA PHE A 49 1.98 1.47 -6.47
C PHE A 49 0.70 1.20 -7.28
N ILE A 50 0.63 0.10 -8.02
CA ILE A 50 -0.57 -0.30 -8.78
C ILE A 50 -1.76 -0.53 -7.85
N ILE A 51 -1.57 -1.21 -6.72
CA ILE A 51 -2.62 -1.41 -5.71
C ILE A 51 -3.14 -0.05 -5.21
N THR A 52 -2.24 0.89 -4.95
CA THR A 52 -2.59 2.25 -4.53
C THR A 52 -3.42 2.96 -5.59
N LEU A 53 -3.01 2.91 -6.86
CA LEU A 53 -3.73 3.51 -7.97
C LEU A 53 -5.13 2.92 -8.13
N ILE A 54 -5.25 1.59 -8.15
CA ILE A 54 -6.53 0.90 -8.27
C ILE A 54 -7.46 1.30 -7.13
N THR A 55 -6.96 1.29 -5.89
CA THR A 55 -7.74 1.65 -4.71
C THR A 55 -8.25 3.09 -4.81
N ASN A 56 -7.38 4.03 -5.18
CA ASN A 56 -7.78 5.44 -5.36
C ASN A 56 -8.77 5.63 -6.51
N PHE A 57 -8.60 4.90 -7.61
CA PHE A 57 -9.51 4.94 -8.74
C PHE A 57 -10.91 4.43 -8.34
N LEU A 58 -10.99 3.30 -7.63
CA LEU A 58 -12.25 2.77 -7.11
C LEU A 58 -12.91 3.74 -6.12
N ALA A 59 -12.14 4.35 -5.23
CA ALA A 59 -12.65 5.37 -4.31
C ALA A 59 -13.22 6.58 -5.07
N ARG A 60 -12.53 7.06 -6.10
CA ARG A 60 -12.99 8.17 -6.95
C ARG A 60 -14.29 7.81 -7.69
N LEU A 61 -14.40 6.59 -8.21
CA LEU A 61 -15.61 6.10 -8.86
C LEU A 61 -16.79 6.01 -7.90
N LEU A 62 -16.57 5.48 -6.69
CA LEU A 62 -17.59 5.38 -5.65
C LEU A 62 -18.13 6.78 -5.29
N ILE A 63 -17.24 7.73 -5.02
CA ILE A 63 -17.61 9.11 -4.68
C ILE A 63 -18.39 9.76 -5.82
N SER A 64 -17.93 9.63 -7.06
CA SER A 64 -18.64 10.19 -8.23
C SER A 64 -20.03 9.57 -8.43
N SER A 65 -20.18 8.27 -8.15
CA SER A 65 -21.49 7.60 -8.20
C SER A 65 -22.44 8.12 -7.13
N LEU A 66 -21.94 8.43 -5.92
CA LEU A 66 -22.75 8.98 -4.84
C LEU A 66 -23.17 10.43 -5.14
N GLU A 67 -22.26 11.27 -5.63
CA GLU A 67 -22.56 12.64 -6.06
C GLU A 67 -23.69 12.68 -7.09
N ARG A 68 -23.62 11.82 -8.13
CA ARG A 68 -24.65 11.73 -9.17
C ARG A 68 -26.01 11.26 -8.65
N LYS A 69 -26.04 10.45 -7.59
CA LYS A 69 -27.28 9.93 -6.98
C LYS A 69 -27.95 10.99 -6.10
N GLY A 70 -27.16 11.83 -5.41
CA GLY A 70 -27.66 12.97 -4.63
C GLY A 70 -28.35 14.04 -5.49
N THR A 71 -27.87 14.28 -6.72
CA THR A 71 -28.49 15.26 -7.64
C THR A 71 -29.84 14.80 -8.22
N LYS A 72 -30.11 13.48 -8.28
CA LYS A 72 -31.38 12.93 -8.78
C LYS A 72 -32.50 12.88 -7.74
N GLY A 73 -32.18 12.95 -6.44
CA GLY A 73 -33.17 12.99 -5.35
C GLY A 73 -33.64 14.40 -4.98
N ALA A 74 -33.08 15.44 -5.58
CA ALA A 74 -33.39 16.85 -5.31
C ALA A 74 -34.26 17.50 -6.42
N ARG A 75 -34.87 16.70 -7.29
CA ARG A 75 -35.82 17.13 -8.32
C ARG A 75 -37.13 16.38 -8.16
#